data_AF-A0A918BXH0-F1
#
_entry.id   AF-A0A918BXH0-F1
#
_cell.length_a   1.000
_cell.length_b   1.000
_cell.length_c   1.000
_cell.angle_alpha   90.00
_cell.angle_beta   90.00
_cell.angle_gamma   90.00
#
_symmetry.space_group_name_H-M   'P 1'
#
loop_
_entity.id
_entity.type
_entity.pdbx_description
1 polymer ?
#
loop_
_entity_poly.entity_id
_entity_poly.type
_entity_poly.pdbx_seq_one_letter_code
_entity_poly.pdbx_strand_id
1 'polypeptide(L)' 'MSDKAEQTSSRTTRRIPRPPGASKSTSIRLDADVETRLRRVADLKQLPYQTLLKQFVGERLYEEEKRLGIL' A
#
# COMPACT_ATOMS: atom_id res chain seq x y z
N MET A 1 2.41 -57.66 1.81
CA MET A 1 2.95 -56.40 2.35
C MET A 1 2.11 -55.28 1.77
N SER A 2 1.09 -54.88 2.54
CA SER A 2 0.20 -53.74 2.29
C SER A 2 0.75 -52.55 3.06
N ASP A 3 0.63 -51.34 2.52
CA ASP A 3 0.39 -50.05 3.20
C ASP A 3 0.66 -48.93 2.17
N LYS A 4 -0.35 -48.35 1.50
CA LYS A 4 -1.33 -47.34 1.95
C LYS A 4 -0.73 -45.93 2.11
N ALA A 5 -1.18 -45.07 1.19
CA ALA A 5 -1.43 -43.64 1.34
C ALA A 5 -0.26 -42.70 1.65
N GLU A 6 0.08 -41.89 0.65
CA GLU A 6 0.33 -40.47 0.90
C GLU A 6 -0.17 -39.62 -0.28
N GLN A 7 -1.50 -39.50 -0.38
CA GLN A 7 -2.12 -38.41 -1.12
C GLN A 7 -1.88 -37.11 -0.34
N THR A 8 -0.71 -36.52 -0.55
CA THR A 8 -0.41 -35.15 -0.12
C THR A 8 -1.23 -34.20 -0.98
N SER A 9 -2.44 -33.90 -0.50
CA SER A 9 -3.26 -32.79 -1.01
C SER A 9 -2.48 -31.49 -0.84
N SER A 10 -1.82 -31.06 -1.91
CA SER A 10 -1.33 -29.71 -2.09
C SER A 10 -2.52 -28.76 -2.03
N ARG A 11 -2.78 -28.23 -0.84
CA ARG A 11 -3.79 -27.20 -0.57
C ARG A 11 -3.24 -25.88 -1.09
N THR A 12 -3.16 -25.75 -2.41
CA THR A 12 -2.85 -24.50 -3.10
C THR A 12 -3.97 -23.54 -2.73
N THR A 13 -3.70 -22.66 -1.77
CA THR A 13 -4.53 -21.49 -1.52
C THR A 13 -4.61 -20.74 -2.83
N ARG A 14 -5.75 -20.84 -3.52
CA ARG A 14 -6.02 -20.06 -4.72
C ARG A 14 -5.93 -18.61 -4.28
N ARG A 15 -4.82 -17.93 -4.63
CA ARG A 15 -4.72 -16.48 -4.50
C ARG A 15 -5.79 -15.92 -5.41
N ILE A 16 -6.96 -15.62 -4.86
CA ILE A 16 -8.00 -14.88 -5.56
C ILE A 16 -7.32 -13.56 -5.97
N PRO A 17 -7.13 -13.29 -7.27
CA PRO A 17 -6.58 -12.02 -7.70
C PRO A 17 -7.49 -10.94 -7.15
N ARG A 18 -6.94 -10.04 -6.32
CA ARG A 18 -7.70 -8.88 -5.86
C ARG A 18 -8.15 -8.17 -7.15
N PRO A 19 -9.45 -7.92 -7.36
CA PRO A 19 -9.90 -7.20 -8.54
C PRO A 19 -9.09 -5.91 -8.59
N PRO A 20 -8.49 -5.55 -9.74
CA PRO A 20 -7.66 -4.36 -9.86
C PRO A 20 -8.56 -3.12 -9.70
N GLY A 21 -8.88 -2.77 -8.46
CA GLY A 21 -9.41 -1.46 -8.12
C GLY A 21 -8.37 -0.44 -8.56
N ALA A 22 -8.81 0.55 -9.33
CA ALA A 22 -8.03 1.45 -10.19
C ALA A 22 -6.92 2.25 -9.48
N SER A 23 -5.91 1.57 -8.96
CA SER A 23 -4.70 2.18 -8.46
C SER A 23 -3.86 2.58 -9.66
N LYS A 24 -3.89 3.87 -10.00
CA LYS A 24 -3.03 4.42 -11.05
C LYS A 24 -1.65 4.66 -10.48
N SER A 25 -0.63 4.05 -11.08
CA SER A 25 0.76 4.38 -10.77
C SER A 25 1.03 5.80 -11.24
N THR A 26 1.53 6.64 -10.34
CA THR A 26 1.89 8.04 -10.65
C THR A 26 3.32 8.26 -10.21
N SER A 27 4.15 8.80 -11.11
CA SER A 27 5.50 9.23 -10.78
C SER A 27 5.46 10.67 -10.26
N ILE A 28 6.03 10.89 -9.07
CA ILE A 28 6.11 12.21 -8.44
C ILE A 28 7.59 12.51 -8.21
N ARG A 29 8.04 13.70 -8.63
CA ARG A 29 9.38 14.20 -8.31
C ARG A 29 9.32 14.92 -6.97
N LEU A 30 10.24 14.58 -6.09
CA LEU A 30 10.40 15.20 -4.78
C LEU A 30 11.83 15.69 -4.64
N ASP A 31 11.99 16.77 -3.88
CA ASP A 31 13.32 17.22 -3.49
C ASP A 31 13.97 16.18 -2.56
N ALA A 32 15.30 16.06 -2.63
CA ALA A 32 16.04 15.05 -1.88
C ALA A 32 15.89 15.21 -0.35
N ASP A 33 15.81 16.45 0.15
CA ASP A 33 15.56 16.73 1.58
C ASP A 33 14.18 16.22 2.00
N VAL A 34 13.16 16.51 1.17
CA VAL A 34 11.78 16.10 1.44
C VAL A 34 11.66 14.58 1.46
N GLU A 35 12.26 13.88 0.49
CA GLU A 35 12.27 12.41 0.48
C GLU A 35 12.94 11.84 1.74
N THR A 36 14.09 12.39 2.13
CA THR A 36 14.85 11.96 3.32
C THR A 36 14.01 12.12 4.58
N ARG A 37 13.35 13.27 4.74
CA ARG A 37 12.48 13.55 5.87
C ARG A 37 11.27 12.63 5.89
N LEU A 38 10.64 12.39 4.73
CA LEU A 38 9.50 11.48 4.62
C LEU A 38 9.88 10.03 5.00
N ARG A 39 11.04 9.54 4.56
CA ARG A 39 11.55 8.21 4.94
C ARG A 39 11.77 8.11 6.45
N ARG A 40 12.42 9.10 7.05
CA ARG A 40 12.61 9.16 8.51
C ARG A 40 11.29 9.14 9.27
N VAL A 41 10.28 9.89 8.80
CA VAL A 41 8.95 9.88 9.42
C VAL A 41 8.26 8.52 9.27
N ALA A 42 8.43 7.86 8.11
CA ALA A 42 7.89 6.53 7.86
C ALA A 42 8.48 5.50 8.83
N ASP A 43 9.80 5.56 9.06
CA ASP A 43 10.50 4.69 10.00
C ASP A 43 10.02 4.91 11.44
N LEU A 44 9.89 6.17 11.87
CA LEU A 44 9.37 6.52 13.20
C LEU A 44 7.92 6.05 13.40
N LYS A 45 7.10 6.10 12.35
CA LYS A 45 5.72 5.62 12.38
C LYS A 45 5.58 4.12 12.12
N GLN A 46 6.69 3.41 11.83
CA GLN A 46 6.69 2.00 11.42
C GLN A 46 5.75 1.72 10.25
N LEU A 47 5.67 2.66 9.30
CA LEU A 47 4.85 2.54 8.10
C LEU A 47 5.74 2.44 6.85
N PRO A 48 5.34 1.68 5.83
CA PRO A 48 6.01 1.74 4.54
C PRO A 48 5.94 3.15 3.97
N TYR A 49 7.04 3.64 3.39
CA TYR A 49 7.14 4.97 2.78
C TYR A 49 5.96 5.29 1.83
N GLN A 50 5.60 4.34 0.97
CA GLN A 50 4.47 4.51 0.04
C GLN A 50 3.11 4.65 0.75
N THR A 51 2.92 3.94 1.86
CA THR A 51 1.68 4.02 2.65
C THR A 51 1.58 5.37 3.34
N LEU A 52 2.68 5.83 3.96
CA LEU A 52 2.74 7.15 4.59
C LEU A 52 2.45 8.26 3.58
N LEU A 53 3.08 8.21 2.41
CA LEU A 53 2.89 9.22 1.37
C LEU A 53 1.43 9.28 0.90
N LYS A 54 0.78 8.12 0.72
CA LYS A 54 -0.65 8.05 0.36
C LYS A 54 -1.54 8.67 1.43
N GLN A 55 -1.26 8.42 2.71
CA GLN A 55 -2.01 9.00 3.82
C GLN A 55 -1.87 10.52 3.83
N PHE A 56 -0.65 11.04 3.73
CA PHE A 56 -0.40 12.48 3.71
C PHE A 56 -1.11 13.18 2.56
N VAL A 57 -1.04 12.62 1.35
CA VAL A 57 -1.72 13.17 0.19
C VAL A 57 -3.24 13.13 0.38
N GLY A 58 -3.80 12.02 0.88
CA GLY A 58 -5.24 11.88 1.12
C GLY A 58 -5.76 12.84 2.18
N GLU A 59 -5.08 12.94 3.33
CA GLU A 59 -5.43 13.85 4.43
C GLU A 59 -5.36 15.31 3.95
N ARG A 60 -4.26 15.68 3.30
CA ARG A 60 -4.07 17.06 2.83
C ARG A 60 -5.06 17.43 1.72
N LEU A 61 -5.35 16.49 0.81
CA LEU A 61 -6.33 16.72 -0.26
C LEU A 61 -7.73 16.96 0.32
N TYR A 62 -8.16 16.13 1.28
CA TYR A 62 -9.45 16.28 1.94
C TYR A 62 -9.59 17.65 2.63
N GLU A 63 -8.56 18.11 3.32
CA GLU A 63 -8.57 19.44 3.95
C GLU A 63 -8.73 20.56 2.92
N GLU A 64 -8.07 20.46 1.78
CA GLU A 64 -8.16 21.46 0.70
C GLU A 64 -9.52 21.41 0.00
N GLU A 65 -10.06 20.22 -0.26
CA GLU A 65 -11.42 20.05 -0.80
C GLU A 65 -12.47 20.71 0.10
N LYS A 66 -12.34 20.52 1.42
CA LYS A 66 -13.21 21.17 2.42
C LYS A 66 -13.04 22.69 2.43
N ARG A 67 -11.80 23.21 2.33
CA ARG A 67 -11.54 24.67 2.27
C ARG A 67 -12.10 25.33 1.01
N LEU A 68 -12.12 24.59 -0.09
CA LEU A 68 -12.66 25.02 -1.37
C LEU A 68 -14.19 24.83 -1.46
N GLY A 69 -14.82 24.18 -0.47
CA GLY A 69 -16.26 23.90 -0.46
C GLY A 69 -16.70 22.87 -1.52
N ILE A 70 -15.78 22.01 -1.96
CA ILE A 70 -16.08 20.91 -2.88
C ILE A 70 -16.73 19.75 -2.12
N LEU A 71 -16.28 19.55 -0.87
CA LEU A 71 -16.78 18.57 0.11
C LEU A 71 -17.26 19.26 1.38
#